data_AF-L9XA18-F1
#
_entry.id   AF-L9XA18-F1
#
_cell.length_a   1.000
_cell.length_b   1.000
_cell.length_c   1.000
_cell.angle_alpha   90.00
_cell.angle_beta   90.00
_cell.angle_gamma   90.00
#
_symmetry.space_group_name_H-M   'P 1'
#
loop_
_entity.id
_entity.type
_entity.pdbx_description
1 polymer ?
#
loop_
_entity_poly.entity_id
_entity_poly.type
_entity_poly.pdbx_seq_one_letter_code
_entity_poly.pdbx_strand_id
1 'polypeptide(L)' 'RTKPDSAMFEAALEKAGVPADRALMIGDRYDHDVRGAAEAGLHGVAFGAEDGPAVAYRIESPPEILEIVDGEREG' A
#
# COMPACT_ATOMS: atom_id res chain seq x y z
N ARG A 1 19.09 10.01 -6.08
CA ARG A 1 18.18 8.92 -5.71
C ARG A 1 16.83 9.58 -5.47
N THR A 2 15.90 9.41 -6.40
CA THR A 2 14.59 10.08 -6.38
C THR A 2 13.56 8.98 -6.22
N LYS A 3 12.50 9.29 -5.47
CA LYS A 3 11.35 8.43 -5.19
C LYS A 3 10.81 7.70 -6.44
N PRO A 4 10.06 6.59 -6.25
CA PRO A 4 9.93 5.86 -4.99
C PRO A 4 11.20 5.05 -4.73
N ASP A 5 11.73 5.20 -3.52
CA ASP A 5 12.96 4.54 -3.13
C ASP A 5 12.61 3.19 -2.49
N SER A 6 12.64 2.11 -3.28
CA SER A 6 12.21 0.76 -2.87
C SER A 6 12.76 0.31 -1.52
N ALA A 7 13.96 0.79 -1.18
CA ALA A 7 14.63 0.51 0.10
C ALA A 7 13.82 0.92 1.33
N MET A 8 12.93 1.91 1.23
CA MET A 8 12.03 2.25 2.35
C MET A 8 11.04 1.12 2.62
N PHE A 9 10.43 0.56 1.58
CA PHE A 9 9.46 -0.54 1.70
C PHE A 9 10.15 -1.83 2.14
N GLU A 10 11.31 -2.13 1.56
CA GLU A 10 12.13 -3.28 1.93
C GLU A 10 12.53 -3.22 3.42
N ALA A 11 13.03 -2.07 3.90
CA ALA A 11 13.40 -1.89 5.30
C ALA A 11 12.19 -1.98 6.25
N ALA A 12 11.02 -1.50 5.82
CA ALA A 12 9.79 -1.62 6.60
C ALA A 12 9.36 -3.09 6.73
N LEU A 13 9.40 -3.86 5.64
CA LEU A 13 9.10 -5.29 5.64
C LEU A 13 10.10 -6.09 6.49
N GLU A 14 11.40 -5.82 6.35
CA GLU A 14 12.45 -6.46 7.15
C GLU A 14 12.22 -6.22 8.64
N LYS A 15 11.92 -4.97 9.02
CA LYS A 15 11.65 -4.61 10.42
C LYS A 15 10.35 -5.22 10.95
N ALA A 16 9.32 -5.33 10.11
CA ALA A 16 8.04 -5.92 10.48
C ALA A 16 8.08 -7.46 10.52
N GLY A 17 9.03 -8.09 9.81
CA GLY A 17 9.15 -9.54 9.74
C GLY A 17 7.97 -10.21 9.03
N VAL A 18 7.30 -9.50 8.11
CA VAL A 18 6.14 -9.99 7.36
C VAL A 18 6.46 -10.10 5.87
N PRO A 19 5.86 -11.04 5.14
CA PRO A 19 5.99 -11.10 3.70
C PRO A 19 5.22 -9.92 3.05
N ALA A 20 5.70 -9.48 1.88
CA ALA A 20 5.17 -8.29 1.20
C ALA A 20 3.68 -8.42 0.84
N ASP A 21 3.26 -9.61 0.41
CA ASP A 21 1.86 -9.95 0.07
C ASP A 21 0.91 -9.98 1.28
N ARG A 22 1.43 -9.80 2.50
CA ARG A 22 0.66 -9.68 3.75
C ARG A 22 0.76 -8.27 4.35
N ALA A 23 1.29 -7.31 3.60
CA ALA A 23 1.45 -5.92 4.03
C ALA A 23 0.64 -4.95 3.17
N LEU A 24 0.06 -3.94 3.84
CA LEU A 24 -0.63 -2.81 3.21
C LEU A 24 0.23 -1.55 3.35
N MET A 25 0.43 -0.82 2.25
CA MET A 25 0.90 0.56 2.27
C MET A 25 -0.27 1.49 2.03
N ILE A 26 -0.53 2.43 2.94
CA ILE A 26 -1.64 3.38 2.82
C ILE A 26 -1.06 4.78 2.60
N GLY A 27 -1.50 5.46 1.55
CA GLY A 27 -1.03 6.81 1.26
C GLY A 27 -1.88 7.58 0.25
N ASP A 28 -1.58 8.87 0.13
CA ASP A 28 -2.32 9.86 -0.65
C ASP A 28 -1.65 10.22 -1.99
N ARG A 29 -0.47 9.66 -2.29
CA ARG A 29 0.22 9.89 -3.58
C ARG A 29 0.36 8.60 -4.35
N TYR A 30 -0.30 8.54 -5.51
CA TYR A 30 -0.28 7.38 -6.39
C TYR A 30 1.15 6.93 -6.72
N ASP A 31 2.00 7.84 -7.21
CA ASP A 31 3.35 7.50 -7.69
C ASP A 31 4.33 7.03 -6.61
N HIS A 32 4.19 7.53 -5.38
CA HIS A 32 5.16 7.27 -4.31
C HIS A 32 4.70 6.19 -3.35
N ASP A 33 3.41 6.19 -3.01
CA ASP A 33 2.86 5.35 -1.97
C ASP A 33 2.23 4.11 -2.60
N VAL A 34 1.34 4.27 -3.59
CA VAL A 34 0.61 3.15 -4.22
C VAL A 34 1.49 2.38 -5.20
N ARG A 35 2.02 3.04 -6.24
CA ARG A 35 2.89 2.40 -7.24
C ARG A 35 4.17 1.88 -6.60
N GLY A 36 4.79 2.66 -5.73
CA GLY A 36 5.99 2.25 -5.00
C GLY A 36 5.78 1.00 -4.14
N ALA A 37 4.61 0.89 -3.49
CA ALA A 37 4.25 -0.31 -2.74
C ALA A 37 4.06 -1.53 -3.65
N ALA A 38 3.33 -1.38 -4.76
CA ALA A 38 3.11 -2.45 -5.72
C ALA A 38 4.43 -2.95 -6.34
N GLU A 39 5.35 -2.05 -6.67
CA GLU A 39 6.70 -2.38 -7.16
C GLU A 39 7.54 -3.16 -6.12
N ALA A 40 7.30 -2.92 -4.83
CA ALA A 40 7.91 -3.65 -3.72
C ALA A 40 7.14 -4.92 -3.31
N GLY A 41 6.03 -5.25 -3.99
CA GLY A 41 5.20 -6.43 -3.73
C GLY A 41 4.18 -6.27 -2.60
N LEU A 42 3.98 -5.06 -2.08
CA LEU A 42 2.95 -4.75 -1.10
C LEU A 42 1.63 -4.41 -1.79
N HIS A 43 0.52 -4.53 -1.06
CA HIS A 43 -0.77 -4.00 -1.49
C HIS A 43 -0.83 -2.49 -1.24
N GLY A 44 -0.98 -1.70 -2.31
CA GLY A 44 -1.14 -0.25 -2.25
C GLY A 44 -2.60 0.15 -1.99
N VAL A 45 -2.85 0.89 -0.91
CA VAL A 45 -4.16 1.44 -0.54
C VAL A 45 -4.17 2.94 -0.83
N ALA A 46 -5.04 3.36 -1.75
CA ALA A 46 -5.27 4.75 -2.07
C ALA A 46 -6.16 5.41 -1.02
N PHE A 47 -5.60 6.34 -0.23
CA PHE A 47 -6.33 7.18 0.70
C PHE A 47 -6.33 8.63 0.18
N GLY A 48 -7.35 8.98 -0.61
CA GLY A 48 -7.39 10.28 -1.29
C GLY A 48 -6.39 10.43 -2.45
N ALA A 49 -5.69 9.36 -2.84
CA ALA A 49 -4.81 9.34 -3.99
C ALA A 49 -5.58 9.22 -5.32
N GLU A 50 -4.94 9.65 -6.40
CA GLU A 50 -5.41 9.37 -7.76
C GLU A 50 -5.56 7.86 -8.02
N ASP A 51 -6.50 7.50 -8.90
CA ASP A 51 -6.69 6.12 -9.33
C ASP A 51 -5.55 5.65 -10.22
N GLY A 52 -5.37 4.33 -10.32
CA GLY A 52 -4.46 3.74 -11.28
C GLY A 52 -4.27 2.23 -11.10
N PRO A 53 -3.62 1.57 -12.06
CA PRO A 53 -3.51 0.11 -12.12
C PRO A 53 -2.79 -0.53 -10.93
N ALA A 54 -2.07 0.24 -10.12
CA ALA A 54 -1.38 -0.26 -8.92
C ALA A 54 -2.23 -0.19 -7.63
N VAL A 55 -3.43 0.40 -7.69
CA VAL A 55 -4.32 0.49 -6.53
C VAL A 55 -4.90 -0.90 -6.26
N ALA A 56 -4.57 -1.47 -5.10
CA ALA A 56 -5.19 -2.71 -4.62
C ALA A 56 -6.48 -2.45 -3.85
N TYR A 57 -6.54 -1.35 -3.09
CA TYR A 57 -7.75 -0.94 -2.38
C TYR A 57 -7.88 0.59 -2.37
N ARG A 58 -9.11 1.07 -2.25
CA ARG A 58 -9.41 2.49 -2.01
C ARG A 58 -10.17 2.63 -0.70
N ILE A 59 -9.79 3.64 0.07
CA ILE A 59 -10.50 4.05 1.28
C ILE A 59 -10.76 5.55 1.25
N GLU A 60 -11.89 5.99 1.79
CA GLU A 60 -12.19 7.41 1.99
C GLU A 60 -11.93 7.86 3.44
N SER A 61 -11.80 6.91 4.35
CA SER A 61 -11.51 7.13 5.76
C SER A 61 -10.65 6.01 6.37
N PRO A 62 -9.81 6.29 7.39
CA PRO A 62 -8.99 5.25 8.03
C PRO A 62 -9.76 4.04 8.60
N PRO A 63 -10.98 4.17 9.16
CA PRO A 63 -11.74 3.02 9.65
C PRO A 63 -12.05 1.94 8.61
N GLU A 64 -12.16 2.29 7.32
CA GLU A 64 -12.42 1.32 6.23
C GLU A 64 -11.28 0.29 6.04
N ILE A 65 -10.10 0.55 6.62
CA ILE A 65 -9.01 -0.43 6.65
C ILE A 65 -9.43 -1.73 7.36
N LEU A 66 -10.32 -1.62 8.36
CA LEU A 66 -10.81 -2.78 9.12
C LEU A 66 -11.51 -3.80 8.20
N GLU A 67 -12.34 -3.32 7.28
CA GLU A 67 -13.03 -4.17 6.29
C GLU A 67 -12.03 -4.92 5.39
N ILE A 68 -10.88 -4.31 5.08
CA ILE A 68 -9.83 -4.95 4.28
C ILE A 68 -9.12 -6.05 5.08
N VAL A 69 -8.71 -5.75 6.32
CA VAL A 69 -7.96 -6.71 7.15
C VAL A 69 -8.83 -7.85 7.67
N ASP A 70 -10.12 -7.60 7.87
CA ASP A 70 -11.13 -8.60 8.26
C ASP A 70 -11.59 -9.46 7.07
N GLY A 71 -11.19 -9.09 5.84
CA GLY A 71 -11.51 -9.84 4.61
C GLY A 71 -12.93 -9.61 4.11
N GLU A 72 -13.57 -8.52 4.52
CA GLU A 72 -14.92 -8.10 4.13
C GLU A 72 -14.92 -7.32 2.81
N ARG A 73 -13.73 -6.95 2.30
CA ARG A 73 -13.53 -6.23 1.05
C ARG A 73 -12.57 -7.00 0.12
N GLU A 74 -13.02 -7.27 -1.10
CA GLU A 74 -12.18 -7.81 -2.17
C GLU A 74 -11.45 -6.66 -2.89
N GLY A 75 -10.20 -6.92 -3.30
CA GLY A 75 -9.32 -5.97 -4.01
C GLY A 75 -9.49 -5.98 -5.53
#